data_AF-A0A838I9B7-F1
#
_entry.id   AF-A0A838I9B7-F1
#
_cell.length_a   1.000
_cell.length_b   1.000
_cell.length_c   1.000
_cell.angle_alpha   90.00
_cell.angle_beta   90.00
_cell.angle_gamma   90.00
#
_symmetry.space_group_name_H-M   'P 1'
#
loop_
_entity.id
_entity.type
_entity.pdbx_description
1 polymer ?
#
loop_
_entity_poly.entity_id
_entity_poly.type
_entity_poly.pdbx_seq_one_letter_code
_entity_poly.pdbx_strand_id
1 'polypeptide(L)'
;MPYALENALYQWREGQRRITEIDEPARADLDLAADRVVEELRRRLGSAFQLDELADLYGAGTDWATGLAGRHATSGEASVVVDAAFYRYAREALNFGGGRAI
;
A
#
# COMPACT_ATOMS: atom_id res chain seq x y z
N MET A 1 -3.64 -9.63 16.19
CA MET A 1 -2.32 -10.33 16.16
C MET A 1 -1.25 -9.29 15.80
N PRO A 2 -0.60 -8.65 16.77
CA PRO A 2 0.24 -7.45 16.53
C PRO A 2 1.44 -7.70 15.61
N TYR A 3 1.99 -8.92 15.62
CA TYR A 3 3.14 -9.29 14.78
C TYR A 3 2.85 -9.25 13.26
N ALA A 4 1.61 -9.54 12.86
CA ALA A 4 1.20 -9.47 11.46
C ALA A 4 1.16 -8.02 10.95
N LEU A 5 0.70 -7.09 11.80
CA LEU A 5 0.66 -5.67 11.47
C LEU A 5 2.06 -5.07 11.37
N GLU A 6 2.97 -5.39 12.28
CA GLU A 6 4.36 -4.89 12.24
C GLU A 6 5.09 -5.35 10.96
N ASN A 7 4.92 -6.62 10.58
CA ASN A 7 5.48 -7.16 9.34
C ASN A 7 4.86 -6.47 8.11
N ALA A 8 3.54 -6.27 8.10
CA ALA A 8 2.85 -5.59 7.00
C ALA A 8 3.35 -4.15 6.84
N LEU A 9 3.42 -3.38 7.93
CA LEU A 9 3.94 -2.01 7.92
C LEU A 9 5.39 -1.93 7.42
N TYR A 10 6.23 -2.90 7.78
CA TYR A 10 7.60 -2.97 7.28
C TYR A 10 7.62 -3.19 5.76
N GLN A 11 6.85 -4.16 5.25
CA GLN A 11 6.76 -4.45 3.82
C GLN A 11 6.23 -3.26 3.03
N TRP A 12 5.15 -2.63 3.51
CA TRP A 12 4.54 -1.48 2.85
C TRP A 12 5.51 -0.29 2.76
N ARG A 13 6.22 0.01 3.84
CA ARG A 13 7.24 1.07 3.86
C ARG A 13 8.35 0.80 2.87
N GLU A 14 8.80 -0.45 2.80
CA GLU A 14 9.83 -0.88 1.86
C GLU A 14 9.37 -0.72 0.40
N GLY A 15 8.09 -1.00 0.10
CA GLY A 15 7.49 -0.71 -1.21
C GLY A 15 7.55 0.78 -1.56
N GLN A 16 7.12 1.66 -0.65
CA GLN A 16 7.19 3.11 -0.88
C GLN A 16 8.62 3.62 -1.05
N ARG A 17 9.57 3.09 -0.27
CA ARG A 17 11.00 3.42 -0.38
C ARG A 17 11.53 3.08 -1.79
N ARG A 18 11.24 1.87 -2.28
CA ARG A 18 11.66 1.43 -3.62
C ARG A 18 11.13 2.33 -4.73
N ILE A 19 9.86 2.74 -4.68
CA ILE A 19 9.32 3.70 -5.67
C ILE A 19 10.09 5.02 -5.64
N THR A 20 10.40 5.51 -4.44
CA THR A 20 11.10 6.80 -4.27
C THR A 20 12.53 6.76 -4.82
N GLU A 21 13.14 5.58 -4.87
CA GLU A 21 14.50 5.34 -5.37
C GLU A 21 14.59 5.20 -6.91
N ILE A 22 13.46 5.05 -7.60
CA ILE A 22 13.40 4.91 -9.08
C ILE A 22 13.52 6.28 -9.74
N ASP A 23 14.20 6.40 -10.87
CA ASP A 23 14.32 7.68 -11.59
C ASP A 23 13.06 8.06 -12.39
N GLU A 24 12.93 9.35 -12.71
CA GLU A 24 11.91 9.84 -13.65
C GLU A 24 12.21 9.36 -15.09
N PRO A 25 11.18 9.09 -15.93
CA PRO A 25 9.74 9.24 -15.66
C PRO A 25 9.08 8.00 -15.04
N ALA A 26 9.82 6.90 -14.86
CA ALA A 26 9.27 5.62 -14.40
C ALA A 26 8.64 5.74 -13.00
N ARG A 27 9.24 6.56 -12.12
CA ARG A 27 8.68 6.87 -10.80
C ARG A 27 7.24 7.40 -10.89
N ALA A 28 6.98 8.35 -11.79
CA ALA A 28 5.66 8.97 -11.93
C ALA A 28 4.58 7.95 -12.35
N ASP A 29 4.92 7.01 -13.23
CA ASP A 29 3.99 5.95 -13.65
C ASP A 29 3.64 5.01 -12.48
N LEU A 30 4.62 4.66 -11.66
CA LEU A 30 4.42 3.82 -10.47
C LEU A 30 3.66 4.56 -9.36
N ASP A 31 3.93 5.85 -9.18
CA ASP A 31 3.18 6.71 -8.27
C ASP A 31 1.70 6.78 -8.66
N LEU A 32 1.42 6.97 -9.96
CA LEU A 32 0.05 6.96 -10.48
C LEU A 32 -0.61 5.60 -10.26
N ALA A 33 0.11 4.50 -10.49
CA ALA A 33 -0.40 3.15 -10.24
C ALA A 33 -0.77 2.96 -8.76
N ALA A 34 0.08 3.41 -7.84
CA ALA A 34 -0.16 3.34 -6.40
C ALA A 34 -1.37 4.17 -5.99
N ASP A 35 -1.53 5.38 -6.54
CA ASP A 35 -2.69 6.23 -6.26
C ASP A 35 -4.00 5.59 -6.73
N ARG A 36 -3.99 4.86 -7.86
CA ARG A 36 -5.18 4.08 -8.28
C ARG A 36 -5.54 3.01 -7.26
N VAL A 37 -4.55 2.33 -6.69
CA VAL A 37 -4.77 1.33 -5.63
C VAL A 37 -5.28 1.98 -4.36
N VAL A 38 -4.77 3.15 -3.96
CA VAL A 38 -5.28 3.91 -2.80
C VAL A 38 -6.75 4.28 -2.97
N GLU A 39 -7.17 4.71 -4.15
CA GLU A 39 -8.58 5.02 -4.42
C GLU A 39 -9.47 3.78 -4.31
N GLU A 40 -8.99 2.61 -4.71
CA GLU A 40 -9.72 1.35 -4.52
C GLU A 40 -9.73 0.90 -3.06
N LEU A 41 -8.65 1.12 -2.29
CA LEU A 41 -8.64 0.90 -0.84
C LEU A 41 -9.69 1.77 -0.14
N ARG A 42 -9.77 3.05 -0.49
CA ARG A 42 -10.78 3.98 0.05
C ARG A 42 -12.21 3.54 -0.26
N ARG A 43 -12.46 2.95 -1.43
CA ARG A 43 -13.78 2.36 -1.76
C ARG A 43 -14.12 1.13 -0.92
N ARG A 44 -13.12 0.33 -0.54
CA ARG A 44 -13.31 -0.94 0.19
C ARG A 44 -13.40 -0.76 1.70
N LEU A 45 -12.50 0.05 2.26
CA LEU A 45 -12.31 0.18 3.71
C LEU A 45 -12.90 1.50 4.27
N GLY A 46 -13.10 2.51 3.42
CA GLY A 46 -13.67 3.81 3.82
C GLY A 46 -12.66 4.75 4.49
N SER A 47 -13.11 5.89 5.00
CA SER A 47 -12.20 6.91 5.56
C SER A 47 -11.87 6.76 7.04
N ALA A 48 -12.54 5.86 7.75
CA ALA A 48 -12.38 5.65 9.19
C ALA A 48 -12.08 4.17 9.45
N PHE A 49 -10.81 3.85 9.65
CA PHE A 49 -10.34 2.49 9.85
C PHE A 49 -9.10 2.47 10.75
N GLN A 50 -8.83 1.31 11.34
CA GLN A 50 -7.64 0.99 12.13
C GLN A 50 -6.61 0.27 11.25
N LEU A 51 -5.34 0.37 11.64
CA LEU A 51 -4.25 -0.32 10.94
C LEU A 51 -4.43 -1.84 10.88
N ASP A 52 -4.99 -2.47 11.92
CA ASP A 52 -5.26 -3.91 11.92
C ASP A 52 -6.27 -4.30 10.83
N GLU A 53 -7.30 -3.48 10.58
CA GLU A 53 -8.29 -3.74 9.53
C GLU A 53 -7.65 -3.67 8.13
N LEU A 54 -6.71 -2.74 7.94
CA LEU A 54 -5.95 -2.65 6.70
C LEU A 54 -4.97 -3.84 6.54
N ALA A 55 -4.35 -4.29 7.64
CA ALA A 55 -3.46 -5.46 7.62
C ALA A 55 -4.23 -6.76 7.37
N ASP A 56 -5.43 -6.90 7.93
CA ASP A 56 -6.33 -8.02 7.67
C ASP A 56 -6.76 -8.05 6.20
N LEU A 57 -7.09 -6.89 5.61
CA LEU A 57 -7.39 -6.76 4.18
C LEU A 57 -6.20 -7.18 3.31
N TYR A 58 -4.98 -6.80 3.69
CA TYR A 58 -3.76 -7.21 3.00
C TYR A 58 -3.54 -8.72 3.09
N GLY A 59 -3.67 -9.30 4.30
CA GLY A 59 -3.49 -10.72 4.57
C GLY A 59 -4.55 -11.62 3.93
N ALA A 60 -5.75 -11.10 3.67
CA ALA A 60 -6.83 -11.81 2.98
C ALA A 60 -6.57 -11.99 1.46
N GLY A 61 -5.59 -11.27 0.91
CA GLY A 61 -5.17 -11.39 -0.48
C GLY A 61 -5.30 -10.09 -1.27
N THR A 62 -4.26 -9.80 -2.06
CA THR A 62 -4.11 -8.54 -2.80
C THR A 62 -4.18 -8.71 -4.32
N ASP A 63 -4.71 -9.83 -4.83
CA ASP A 63 -4.81 -10.11 -6.28
C ASP A 63 -5.52 -9.00 -7.07
N TRP A 64 -6.57 -8.42 -6.48
CA TRP A 64 -7.29 -7.29 -7.06
C TRP A 64 -6.40 -6.04 -7.19
N ALA A 65 -5.52 -5.80 -6.21
CA ALA A 65 -4.61 -4.67 -6.16
C ALA A 65 -3.45 -4.88 -7.14
N THR A 66 -2.93 -6.10 -7.21
CA THR A 66 -1.91 -6.51 -8.18
C THR A 66 -2.42 -6.38 -9.62
N GLY A 67 -3.67 -6.80 -9.89
CA GLY A 67 -4.31 -6.62 -11.20
C GLY A 67 -4.63 -5.17 -11.56
N LEU A 68 -4.79 -4.29 -10.56
CA LEU A 68 -4.96 -2.85 -10.74
C LEU A 68 -3.61 -2.17 -11.03
N ALA A 69 -2.59 -2.49 -10.26
CA ALA A 69 -1.22 -2.01 -10.44
C ALA A 69 -0.63 -2.46 -11.79
N GLY A 70 -0.83 -3.72 -12.17
CA GLY A 70 -0.32 -4.29 -13.42
C GLY A 70 -0.88 -3.67 -14.72
N ARG A 71 -1.88 -2.77 -14.62
CA ARG A 71 -2.33 -1.96 -15.77
C ARG A 71 -1.40 -0.79 -16.09
N HIS A 72 -0.55 -0.43 -15.14
CA HIS A 72 0.31 0.75 -15.19
C HIS A 72 1.78 0.41 -14.87
N ALA A 73 2.06 -0.76 -14.31
CA ALA A 73 3.39 -1.23 -13.92
C ALA A 73 3.69 -2.61 -14.52
N THR A 74 4.97 -2.98 -14.63
CA THR A 74 5.35 -4.33 -15.04
C THR A 74 5.01 -5.35 -13.93
N SER A 75 4.92 -6.64 -14.29
CA SER A 75 4.51 -7.68 -13.32
C SER A 75 5.39 -7.79 -12.08
N GLY A 76 6.68 -7.39 -12.14
CA GLY A 76 7.58 -7.36 -10.99
C GLY A 76 7.44 -6.11 -10.11
N GLU A 77 6.90 -5.02 -10.66
CA GLU A 77 6.69 -3.75 -9.97
C GLU A 77 5.30 -3.67 -9.32
N ALA A 78 4.34 -4.49 -9.79
CA ALA A 78 2.99 -4.50 -9.27
C ALA A 78 2.92 -4.75 -7.75
N SER A 79 3.74 -5.67 -7.21
CA SER A 79 3.80 -5.90 -5.76
C SER A 79 4.36 -4.70 -5.00
N VAL A 80 5.40 -4.06 -5.54
CA VAL A 80 5.99 -2.83 -4.96
C VAL A 80 4.97 -1.69 -4.95
N VAL A 81 4.18 -1.56 -6.02
CA VAL A 81 3.08 -0.58 -6.12
C VAL A 81 2.00 -0.85 -5.07
N VAL A 82 1.61 -2.12 -4.90
CA VAL A 82 0.63 -2.52 -3.87
C VAL A 82 1.15 -2.15 -2.49
N ASP A 83 2.37 -2.55 -2.15
CA ASP A 83 2.99 -2.25 -0.85
C ASP A 83 3.05 -0.73 -0.58
N ALA A 84 3.46 0.05 -1.58
CA ALA A 84 3.49 1.51 -1.49
C ALA A 84 2.10 2.12 -1.29
N ALA A 85 1.08 1.63 -1.99
CA ALA A 85 -0.30 2.10 -1.85
C ALA A 85 -0.85 1.82 -0.44
N PHE A 86 -0.61 0.62 0.09
CA PHE A 86 -0.99 0.27 1.45
C PHE A 86 -0.25 1.16 2.47
N TYR A 87 1.03 1.49 2.25
CA TYR A 87 1.75 2.42 3.11
C TYR A 87 1.16 3.83 3.08
N ARG A 88 0.81 4.35 1.90
CA ARG A 88 0.18 5.68 1.75
C ARG A 88 -1.14 5.73 2.50
N TYR A 89 -1.97 4.72 2.32
CA TYR A 89 -3.28 4.66 2.94
C TYR A 89 -3.20 4.39 4.45
N ALA A 90 -2.25 3.57 4.92
CA ALA A 90 -2.01 3.35 6.35
C ALA A 90 -1.82 4.66 7.14
N ARG A 91 -1.29 5.72 6.51
CA ARG A 91 -1.12 7.06 7.12
C ARG A 91 -2.45 7.77 7.39
N GLU A 92 -3.55 7.32 6.78
CA GLU A 92 -4.90 7.83 7.01
C GLU A 92 -5.63 7.06 8.15
N ALA A 93 -5.04 5.97 8.67
CA ALA A 93 -5.65 5.20 9.74
C ALA A 93 -5.74 6.00 11.05
N LEU A 94 -6.81 5.77 11.81
CA LEU A 94 -7.13 6.52 13.03
C LEU A 94 -6.06 6.35 14.13
N ASN A 95 -5.38 5.21 14.14
CA ASN A 95 -4.32 4.87 15.10
C ASN A 95 -2.91 4.91 14.48
N PHE A 96 -2.69 5.68 13.42
CA PHE A 96 -1.35 5.82 12.84
C PHE A 96 -0.52 6.89 13.55
N GLY A 97 0.55 6.47 14.24
CA GLY A 97 1.52 7.37 14.85
C GLY A 97 2.92 7.21 14.26
N GLY A 98 3.18 7.86 13.12
CA GLY A 98 4.55 7.98 12.57
C GLY A 98 5.19 6.67 12.12
N GLY A 99 4.39 5.70 11.66
CA GLY A 99 4.88 4.41 11.15
C GLY A 99 4.70 3.22 12.09
N ARG A 100 3.88 3.38 13.14
CA ARG A 100 3.42 2.32 14.05
C ARG A 100 1.97 2.60 14.47
N ALA A 101 1.29 1.58 14.99
CA ALA A 101 0.04 1.75 15.70
C ALA A 101 0.27 2.49 17.03
N ILE A 102 -0.65 3.37 17.43
CA ILE A 102 -0.64 4.10 18.72
C ILE A 102 -1.90 3.84 19.53
#